data_AF-A0A4Z1J3Q5-F1
#
_entry.id   AF-A0A4Z1J3Q5-F1
#
_cell.length_a   1.000
_cell.length_b   1.000
_cell.length_c   1.000
_cell.angle_alpha   90.00
_cell.angle_beta   90.00
_cell.angle_gamma   90.00
#
_symmetry.space_group_name_H-M   'P 1'
#
loop_
_entity.id
_entity.type
_entity.pdbx_description
1 polymer ?
#
loop_
_entity_poly.entity_id
_entity_poly.type
_entity_poly.pdbx_seq_one_letter_code
_entity_poly.pdbx_strand_id
1 'polypeptide(L)'
;MAPLSDSFPSPNNSIEIVTETIDEFIDKLQLTWAVNAAKGLVELKAGSLLCREIELALLRVIGQTVSPEKVYIRIGNELNLFDRPAYRAANPLFHTILLCCYQMMQGWADEGWFENIPTIEHSLRDVVHMDARRHAGATGLSTRRDLEVYRSLENTMYTDHCLRMRVDTQVEILEGIIARMKARESHHGQNDDFEMGNREENDEI
;
A
#
# COMPACT_ATOMS: atom_id res chain seq x y z
N MET A 1 -39.44 12.98 -8.35
CA MET A 1 -38.09 12.60 -7.89
C MET A 1 -37.50 11.69 -8.95
N ALA A 2 -36.30 11.98 -9.46
CA ALA A 2 -35.61 11.06 -10.35
C ALA A 2 -35.17 9.83 -9.54
N PRO A 3 -35.33 8.59 -10.05
CA PRO A 3 -34.81 7.41 -9.37
C PRO A 3 -33.30 7.56 -9.24
N LEU A 4 -32.78 7.40 -8.02
CA LEU A 4 -31.34 7.29 -7.80
C LEU A 4 -30.87 6.08 -8.63
N SER A 5 -29.80 6.23 -9.42
CA SER A 5 -29.27 5.11 -10.18
C SER A 5 -28.81 4.03 -9.20
N ASP A 6 -29.54 2.91 -9.14
CA ASP A 6 -29.20 1.69 -8.40
C ASP A 6 -27.96 0.97 -8.99
N SER A 7 -27.09 1.70 -9.68
CA SER A 7 -25.83 1.19 -10.19
C SER A 7 -24.83 1.06 -9.05
N PHE A 8 -25.05 0.06 -8.19
CA PHE A 8 -23.96 -0.51 -7.41
C PHE A 8 -22.93 -1.06 -8.41
N PRO A 9 -21.63 -0.80 -8.22
CA PRO A 9 -20.61 -1.38 -9.07
C PRO A 9 -20.76 -2.90 -9.04
N SER A 10 -20.76 -3.53 -10.23
CA SER A 10 -20.85 -4.99 -10.33
C SER A 10 -19.71 -5.62 -9.53
N PRO A 11 -19.96 -6.71 -8.77
CA PRO A 11 -18.94 -7.41 -7.98
C PRO A 11 -17.65 -7.75 -8.74
N ASN A 12 -17.77 -8.08 -10.03
CA ASN A 12 -16.60 -8.39 -10.87
C ASN A 12 -15.72 -7.16 -11.10
N ASN A 13 -16.33 -5.97 -11.25
CA ASN A 13 -15.60 -4.72 -11.41
C ASN A 13 -14.78 -4.39 -10.14
N SER A 14 -15.28 -4.74 -8.94
CA SER A 14 -14.56 -4.46 -7.69
C SER A 14 -13.27 -5.28 -7.52
N ILE A 15 -13.28 -6.58 -7.89
CA ILE A 15 -12.07 -7.41 -7.85
C ILE A 15 -11.05 -6.95 -8.88
N GLU A 16 -11.53 -6.58 -10.08
CA GLU A 16 -10.69 -6.05 -11.16
C GLU A 16 -10.01 -4.75 -10.71
N ILE A 17 -10.76 -3.77 -10.19
CA ILE A 17 -10.21 -2.51 -9.66
C ILE A 17 -9.16 -2.75 -8.57
N VAL A 18 -9.42 -3.66 -7.63
CA VAL A 18 -8.43 -3.99 -6.58
C VAL A 18 -7.17 -4.59 -7.20
N THR A 19 -7.33 -5.50 -8.15
CA THR A 19 -6.19 -6.13 -8.82
C THR A 19 -5.35 -5.11 -9.58
N GLU A 20 -5.99 -4.25 -10.39
CA GLU A 20 -5.33 -3.16 -11.12
C GLU A 20 -4.59 -2.21 -10.19
N THR A 21 -5.22 -1.81 -9.07
CA THR A 21 -4.61 -0.92 -8.08
C THR A 21 -3.33 -1.54 -7.48
N ILE A 22 -3.32 -2.85 -7.24
CA ILE A 22 -2.16 -3.55 -6.71
C ILE A 22 -1.09 -3.71 -7.80
N ASP A 23 -1.47 -4.02 -9.03
CA ASP A 23 -0.51 -4.12 -10.14
C ASP A 23 0.18 -2.77 -10.40
N GLU A 24 -0.56 -1.65 -10.38
CA GLU A 24 0.02 -0.32 -10.43
C GLU A 24 1.02 -0.05 -9.30
N PHE A 25 0.75 -0.58 -8.10
CA PHE A 25 1.67 -0.47 -6.97
C PHE A 25 2.97 -1.24 -7.24
N ILE A 26 2.89 -2.47 -7.77
CA ILE A 26 4.08 -3.25 -8.14
C ILE A 26 4.89 -2.53 -9.22
N ASP A 27 4.24 -1.98 -10.24
CA ASP A 27 4.91 -1.20 -11.30
C ASP A 27 5.65 0.02 -10.72
N LYS A 28 5.02 0.72 -9.76
CA LYS A 28 5.66 1.85 -9.04
C LYS A 28 6.88 1.39 -8.25
N LEU A 29 6.86 0.21 -7.63
CA LEU A 29 8.04 -0.35 -6.95
C LEU A 29 9.16 -0.68 -7.94
N GLN A 30 8.83 -1.21 -9.12
CA GLN A 30 9.82 -1.48 -10.17
C GLN A 30 10.45 -0.20 -10.70
N LEU A 31 9.65 0.85 -10.94
CA LEU A 31 10.18 2.16 -11.33
C LEU A 31 11.09 2.74 -10.24
N THR A 32 10.66 2.65 -8.98
CA THR A 32 11.44 3.08 -7.81
C THR A 32 12.77 2.33 -7.74
N TRP A 33 12.75 1.01 -7.94
CA TRP A 33 13.96 0.22 -8.06
C TRP A 33 14.86 0.71 -9.19
N ALA A 34 14.35 0.86 -10.41
CA ALA A 34 15.14 1.23 -11.58
C ALA A 34 15.84 2.59 -11.39
N VAL A 35 15.13 3.58 -10.84
CA VAL A 35 15.68 4.92 -10.54
C VAL A 35 16.81 4.84 -9.51
N ASN A 36 16.63 4.04 -8.45
CA ASN A 36 17.63 3.94 -7.38
C ASN A 36 18.84 3.07 -7.77
N ALA A 37 18.61 2.00 -8.54
CA ALA A 37 19.67 1.18 -9.11
C ALA A 37 20.55 1.99 -10.07
N ALA A 38 19.95 2.87 -10.88
CA ALA A 38 20.68 3.79 -11.76
C ALA A 38 21.55 4.80 -10.98
N LYS A 39 21.16 5.14 -9.75
CA LYS A 39 21.96 5.96 -8.82
C LYS A 39 23.04 5.16 -8.07
N GLY A 40 23.20 3.88 -8.38
CA GLY A 40 24.18 3.00 -7.73
C GLY A 40 23.74 2.46 -6.37
N LEU A 41 22.46 2.61 -6.00
CA LEU A 41 21.94 1.98 -4.78
C LEU A 41 21.78 0.47 -5.03
N VAL A 42 22.41 -0.34 -4.20
CA VAL A 42 22.39 -1.81 -4.32
C VAL A 42 21.55 -2.49 -3.25
N GLU A 43 21.33 -1.81 -2.12
CA GLU A 43 20.60 -2.35 -0.97
C GLU A 43 19.68 -1.31 -0.34
N LEU A 44 18.54 -1.78 0.15
CA LEU A 44 17.60 -0.97 0.90
C LEU A 44 17.97 -1.01 2.38
N LYS A 45 18.35 0.15 2.94
CA LYS A 45 18.67 0.27 4.37
C LYS A 45 17.41 0.55 5.19
N ALA A 46 17.25 -0.15 6.31
CA ALA A 46 16.18 0.10 7.26
C ALA A 46 16.20 1.57 7.74
N GLY A 47 15.04 2.22 7.77
CA GLY A 47 14.91 3.62 8.18
C GLY A 47 15.47 4.64 7.19
N SER A 48 15.97 4.23 6.02
CA SER A 48 16.34 5.15 4.94
C SER A 48 15.13 5.87 4.37
N LEU A 49 15.37 7.00 3.69
CA LEU A 49 14.31 7.76 3.01
C LEU A 49 13.52 6.86 2.05
N LEU A 50 14.22 6.07 1.25
CA LEU A 50 13.61 5.13 0.31
C LEU A 50 12.72 4.09 1.02
N CYS A 51 13.18 3.55 2.16
CA CYS A 51 12.39 2.61 2.95
C CYS A 51 11.08 3.26 3.44
N ARG A 52 11.12 4.52 3.88
CA ARG A 52 9.94 5.26 4.32
C ARG A 52 9.01 5.60 3.17
N GLU A 53 9.54 5.93 2.00
CA GLU A 53 8.73 6.16 0.79
C GLU A 53 8.01 4.89 0.31
N ILE A 54 8.67 3.74 0.41
CA ILE A 54 8.07 2.43 0.11
C ILE A 54 6.97 2.10 1.12
N GLU A 55 7.22 2.29 2.41
CA GLU A 55 6.23 2.13 3.48
C GLU A 55 4.99 3.00 3.22
N LEU A 56 5.19 4.26 2.82
CA LEU A 56 4.11 5.18 2.49
C LEU A 56 3.30 4.70 1.28
N ALA A 57 3.97 4.24 0.22
CA ALA A 57 3.30 3.68 -0.95
C ALA A 57 2.48 2.44 -0.60
N LEU A 58 3.01 1.57 0.26
CA LEU A 58 2.34 0.37 0.73
C LEU A 58 1.10 0.68 1.59
N LEU A 59 1.19 1.64 2.52
CA LEU A 59 0.04 2.08 3.30
C LEU A 59 -1.07 2.66 2.41
N ARG A 60 -0.71 3.44 1.38
CA ARG A 60 -1.67 4.01 0.44
C ARG A 60 -2.40 2.96 -0.38
N VAL A 61 -1.72 1.91 -0.89
CA VAL A 61 -2.40 0.82 -1.61
C VAL A 61 -3.34 0.03 -0.69
N ILE A 62 -2.96 -0.17 0.58
CA ILE A 62 -3.85 -0.79 1.58
C ILE A 62 -5.07 0.10 1.84
N GLY A 63 -4.89 1.41 2.02
CA GLY A 63 -5.99 2.34 2.25
C GLY A 63 -6.96 2.46 1.07
N GLN A 64 -6.47 2.32 -0.15
CA GLN A 64 -7.28 2.34 -1.38
C GLN A 64 -8.08 1.05 -1.57
N THR A 65 -7.44 -0.11 -1.38
CA THR A 65 -8.04 -1.41 -1.65
C THR A 65 -8.86 -1.95 -0.50
N VAL A 66 -8.44 -1.68 0.74
CA VAL A 66 -8.95 -2.34 1.96
C VAL A 66 -8.93 -3.87 1.82
N SER A 67 -7.98 -4.39 1.04
CA SER A 67 -7.79 -5.83 0.79
C SER A 67 -6.33 -6.21 1.08
N PRO A 68 -5.88 -6.10 2.34
CA PRO A 68 -4.49 -6.38 2.71
C PRO A 68 -4.07 -7.81 2.35
N GLU A 69 -4.98 -8.77 2.34
CA GLU A 69 -4.74 -10.14 1.88
C GLU A 69 -4.32 -10.20 0.40
N LYS A 70 -4.96 -9.40 -0.46
CA LYS A 70 -4.66 -9.36 -1.89
C LYS A 70 -3.30 -8.73 -2.14
N VAL A 71 -2.98 -7.65 -1.43
CA VAL A 71 -1.68 -6.99 -1.49
C VAL A 71 -0.58 -7.97 -1.05
N TYR A 72 -0.78 -8.65 0.08
CA TYR A 72 0.18 -9.62 0.64
C TYR A 72 0.46 -10.79 -0.31
N ILE A 73 -0.60 -11.40 -0.85
CA ILE A 73 -0.48 -12.50 -1.82
C ILE A 73 0.26 -12.04 -3.07
N ARG A 74 -0.06 -10.86 -3.61
CA ARG A 74 0.58 -10.34 -4.82
C ARG A 74 2.08 -10.12 -4.61
N ILE A 75 2.49 -9.53 -3.49
CA ILE A 75 3.91 -9.33 -3.13
C ILE A 75 4.61 -10.68 -2.98
N GLY A 76 3.98 -11.65 -2.31
CA GLY A 76 4.51 -13.00 -2.18
C GLY A 76 4.74 -13.68 -3.54
N ASN A 77 3.80 -13.52 -4.47
CA ASN A 77 3.95 -14.03 -5.83
C ASN A 77 5.13 -13.40 -6.57
N GLU A 78 5.35 -12.08 -6.43
CA GLU A 78 6.54 -11.41 -6.98
C GLU A 78 7.83 -11.95 -6.34
N LEU A 79 7.85 -12.13 -5.02
CA LEU A 79 9.01 -12.70 -4.32
C LEU A 79 9.37 -14.11 -4.79
N ASN A 80 8.38 -14.95 -5.06
CA ASN A 80 8.59 -16.31 -5.57
C ASN A 80 9.34 -16.34 -6.92
N LEU A 81 9.24 -15.27 -7.73
CA LEU A 81 10.03 -15.15 -8.97
C LEU A 81 11.55 -15.09 -8.69
N PHE A 82 11.93 -14.63 -7.49
CA PHE A 82 13.30 -14.50 -7.01
C PHE A 82 13.81 -15.72 -6.21
N ASP A 83 13.05 -16.82 -6.17
CA ASP A 83 13.54 -18.09 -5.63
C ASP A 83 14.70 -18.65 -6.46
N ARG A 84 14.73 -18.34 -7.76
CA ARG A 84 15.87 -18.71 -8.61
C ARG A 84 17.03 -17.74 -8.34
N PRO A 85 18.22 -18.24 -7.95
CA PRO A 85 19.38 -17.38 -7.63
C PRO A 85 19.77 -16.41 -8.75
N ALA A 86 19.58 -16.80 -10.02
CA ALA A 86 19.88 -15.95 -11.17
C ALA A 86 19.01 -14.69 -11.24
N TYR A 87 17.71 -14.79 -10.96
CA TYR A 87 16.82 -13.62 -10.94
C TYR A 87 17.14 -12.69 -9.77
N ARG A 88 17.47 -13.27 -8.60
CA ARG A 88 17.92 -12.51 -7.43
C ARG A 88 19.22 -11.76 -7.68
N ALA A 89 20.19 -12.41 -8.31
CA ALA A 89 21.46 -11.79 -8.67
C ALA A 89 21.30 -10.67 -9.71
N ALA A 90 20.34 -10.80 -10.63
CA ALA A 90 20.07 -9.78 -11.64
C ALA A 90 19.38 -8.53 -11.05
N ASN A 91 18.53 -8.68 -10.03
CA ASN A 91 17.76 -7.57 -9.45
C ASN A 91 17.76 -7.59 -7.90
N PRO A 92 18.93 -7.46 -7.24
CA PRO A 92 19.05 -7.61 -5.79
C PRO A 92 18.30 -6.54 -5.00
N LEU A 93 18.28 -5.30 -5.51
CA LEU A 93 17.56 -4.20 -4.87
C LEU A 93 16.04 -4.40 -4.93
N PHE A 94 15.50 -4.83 -6.08
CA PHE A 94 14.04 -5.04 -6.20
C PHE A 94 13.57 -6.18 -5.28
N HIS A 95 14.33 -7.27 -5.19
CA HIS A 95 14.07 -8.33 -4.22
C HIS A 95 14.04 -7.78 -2.79
N THR A 96 15.01 -6.95 -2.41
CA THR A 96 15.06 -6.35 -1.06
C THR A 96 13.88 -5.40 -0.80
N ILE A 97 13.43 -4.65 -1.80
CA ILE A 97 12.23 -3.81 -1.72
C ILE A 97 10.98 -4.65 -1.46
N LEU A 98 10.77 -5.72 -2.23
CA LEU A 98 9.63 -6.62 -2.06
C LEU A 98 9.65 -7.31 -0.69
N LEU A 99 10.83 -7.75 -0.23
CA LEU A 99 11.00 -8.37 1.07
C LEU A 99 10.67 -7.39 2.20
N CYS A 100 11.08 -6.12 2.05
CA CYS A 100 10.73 -5.06 2.98
C CYS A 100 9.21 -4.86 3.07
N CYS A 101 8.51 -4.79 1.93
CA CYS A 101 7.04 -4.71 1.92
C CYS A 101 6.40 -5.91 2.64
N TYR A 102 6.85 -7.13 2.33
CA TYR A 102 6.34 -8.35 2.94
C TYR A 102 6.50 -8.36 4.46
N GLN A 103 7.67 -7.97 4.96
CA GLN A 103 7.97 -7.89 6.39
C GLN A 103 7.16 -6.81 7.11
N MET A 104 6.96 -5.64 6.49
CA MET A 104 6.11 -4.59 7.05
C MET A 104 4.66 -5.07 7.21
N MET A 105 4.10 -5.69 6.17
CA MET A 105 2.76 -6.26 6.25
C MET A 105 2.64 -7.35 7.30
N GLN A 106 3.66 -8.21 7.43
CA GLN A 106 3.67 -9.22 8.47
C GLN A 106 3.70 -8.58 9.87
N GLY A 107 4.53 -7.56 10.09
CA GLY A 107 4.56 -6.82 11.35
C GLY A 107 3.21 -6.17 11.69
N TRP A 108 2.54 -5.56 10.71
CA TRP A 108 1.20 -5.01 10.91
C TRP A 108 0.15 -6.08 11.19
N ALA A 109 0.26 -7.25 10.55
CA ALA A 109 -0.61 -8.39 10.86
C ALA A 109 -0.41 -8.86 12.31
N ASP A 110 0.84 -8.97 12.76
CA ASP A 110 1.20 -9.35 14.13
C ASP A 110 0.73 -8.31 15.18
N GLU A 111 0.66 -7.03 14.80
CA GLU A 111 0.06 -5.94 15.59
C GLU A 111 -1.48 -5.87 15.49
N GLY A 112 -2.11 -6.85 14.85
CA GLY A 112 -3.55 -6.97 14.73
C GLY A 112 -4.21 -5.94 13.81
N TRP A 113 -3.48 -5.32 12.88
CA TRP A 113 -4.07 -4.34 11.94
C TRP A 113 -5.15 -4.95 11.06
N PHE A 114 -5.02 -6.24 10.74
CA PHE A 114 -5.88 -6.93 9.80
C PHE A 114 -6.84 -7.91 10.48
N GLU A 115 -6.98 -7.82 11.81
CA GLU A 115 -7.90 -8.67 12.56
C GLU A 115 -9.35 -8.44 12.11
N ASN A 116 -10.04 -9.55 11.86
CA ASN A 116 -11.45 -9.58 11.48
C ASN A 116 -11.79 -8.84 10.17
N ILE A 117 -10.79 -8.50 9.35
CA ILE A 117 -11.04 -7.95 8.02
C ILE A 117 -11.52 -9.11 7.11
N PRO A 118 -12.72 -9.03 6.56
CA PRO A 118 -13.20 -10.04 5.63
C PRO A 118 -12.49 -9.89 4.28
N THR A 119 -12.26 -11.02 3.61
CA THR A 119 -11.76 -11.02 2.23
C THR A 119 -12.75 -10.31 1.30
N ILE A 120 -12.26 -9.65 0.25
CA ILE A 120 -13.13 -9.02 -0.75
C ILE A 120 -14.19 -9.98 -1.34
N GLU A 121 -13.87 -11.27 -1.54
CA GLU A 121 -14.83 -12.27 -2.02
C GLU A 121 -15.95 -12.57 -1.01
N HIS A 122 -15.70 -12.41 0.29
CA HIS A 122 -16.72 -12.55 1.31
C HIS A 122 -17.66 -11.35 1.28
N SER A 123 -17.12 -10.13 1.29
CA SER A 123 -17.88 -8.88 1.22
C SER A 123 -18.75 -8.81 -0.04
N LEU A 124 -18.23 -9.24 -1.19
CA LEU A 124 -18.99 -9.27 -2.43
C LEU A 124 -20.13 -10.30 -2.43
N ARG A 125 -19.94 -11.47 -1.77
CA ARG A 125 -21.02 -12.46 -1.63
C ARG A 125 -22.19 -11.89 -0.82
N ASP A 126 -21.90 -11.16 0.25
CA ASP A 126 -22.93 -10.55 1.10
C ASP A 126 -23.70 -9.45 0.34
N VAL A 127 -23.01 -8.65 -0.49
CA VAL A 127 -23.63 -7.64 -1.37
C VAL A 127 -24.52 -8.30 -2.43
N VAL A 128 -24.04 -9.36 -3.11
CA VAL A 128 -24.83 -10.07 -4.13
C VAL A 128 -26.10 -10.67 -3.53
N HIS A 129 -26.02 -11.22 -2.32
CA HIS A 129 -27.19 -11.76 -1.61
C HIS A 129 -28.23 -10.66 -1.35
N MET A 130 -27.77 -9.47 -0.93
CA MET A 130 -28.61 -8.30 -0.69
C MET A 130 -29.27 -7.78 -1.98
N ASP A 131 -28.53 -7.71 -3.07
CA ASP A 131 -29.04 -7.26 -4.36
C ASP A 131 -30.04 -8.24 -4.95
N ALA A 132 -29.78 -9.56 -4.87
CA ALA A 132 -30.73 -10.57 -5.31
C ALA A 132 -32.09 -10.44 -4.60
N ARG A 133 -32.08 -10.12 -3.30
CA ARG A 133 -33.30 -9.87 -2.52
C ARG A 133 -34.05 -8.62 -2.99
N ARG A 134 -33.33 -7.52 -3.30
CA ARG A 134 -33.94 -6.30 -3.88
C ARG A 134 -34.61 -6.59 -5.21
N HIS A 135 -33.92 -7.30 -6.11
CA HIS A 135 -34.43 -7.65 -7.43
C HIS A 135 -35.62 -8.61 -7.39
N ALA A 136 -35.67 -9.50 -6.39
CA ALA A 136 -36.80 -10.39 -6.18
C ALA A 136 -38.09 -9.69 -5.67
N GLY A 137 -38.06 -8.36 -5.45
CA GLY A 137 -39.22 -7.61 -5.00
C GLY A 137 -39.72 -8.05 -3.62
N ALA A 138 -38.83 -8.59 -2.79
CA ALA A 138 -39.18 -9.16 -1.49
C ALA A 138 -39.61 -8.05 -0.49
N THR A 139 -40.87 -7.63 -0.57
CA THR A 139 -41.53 -6.78 0.43
C THR A 139 -42.00 -7.63 1.61
N GLY A 140 -41.36 -7.49 2.77
CA GLY A 140 -41.70 -8.22 4.00
C GLY A 140 -40.64 -8.09 5.11
N LEU A 141 -40.97 -8.57 6.31
CA LEU A 141 -40.04 -8.61 7.46
C LEU A 141 -38.77 -9.39 7.10
N SER A 142 -37.61 -8.89 7.52
CA SER A 142 -36.31 -9.56 7.33
C SER A 142 -36.32 -10.96 7.93
N THR A 143 -35.88 -11.95 7.15
CA THR A 143 -35.67 -13.30 7.67
C THR A 143 -34.47 -13.32 8.62
N ARG A 144 -34.36 -14.37 9.44
CA ARG A 144 -33.18 -14.56 10.31
C ARG A 144 -31.87 -14.53 9.52
N ARG A 145 -31.85 -15.12 8.33
CA ARG A 145 -30.68 -15.15 7.44
C ARG A 145 -30.32 -13.74 6.95
N ASP A 146 -31.31 -12.91 6.66
CA ASP A 146 -31.06 -11.51 6.27
C ASP A 146 -30.44 -10.71 7.42
N LEU A 147 -30.93 -10.91 8.65
CA LEU A 147 -30.35 -10.27 9.84
C LEU A 147 -28.89 -10.67 10.07
N GLU A 148 -28.52 -11.92 9.77
CA GLU A 148 -27.13 -12.39 9.83
C GLU A 148 -26.26 -11.71 8.77
N VAL A 149 -26.75 -11.56 7.53
CA VAL A 149 -26.05 -10.83 6.45
C VAL A 149 -25.90 -9.35 6.78
N TYR A 150 -26.94 -8.70 7.33
CA TYR A 150 -26.84 -7.29 7.75
C TYR A 150 -25.78 -7.08 8.83
N ARG A 151 -25.71 -7.97 9.83
CA ARG A 151 -24.66 -7.90 10.86
C ARG A 151 -23.27 -8.13 10.26
N SER A 152 -23.15 -9.04 9.30
CA SER A 152 -21.89 -9.29 8.59
C SER A 152 -21.41 -8.03 7.85
N LEU A 153 -22.29 -7.39 7.08
CA LEU A 153 -21.99 -6.16 6.35
C LEU A 153 -21.68 -4.99 7.29
N GLU A 154 -22.45 -4.83 8.37
CA GLU A 154 -22.20 -3.79 9.38
C GLU A 154 -20.83 -3.99 10.04
N ASN A 155 -20.48 -5.22 10.41
CA ASN A 155 -19.18 -5.55 10.96
C ASN A 155 -18.06 -5.28 9.95
N THR A 156 -18.26 -5.65 8.68
CA THR A 156 -17.30 -5.37 7.59
C THR A 156 -17.06 -3.88 7.44
N MET A 157 -18.12 -3.07 7.36
CA MET A 157 -18.00 -1.62 7.27
C MET A 157 -17.27 -1.01 8.46
N TYR A 158 -17.54 -1.53 9.67
CA TYR A 158 -16.88 -1.09 10.88
C TYR A 158 -15.37 -1.43 10.86
N THR A 159 -15.01 -2.67 10.54
CA THR A 159 -13.60 -3.11 10.48
C THR A 159 -12.83 -2.37 9.39
N ASP A 160 -13.45 -2.16 8.22
CA ASP A 160 -12.86 -1.41 7.10
C ASP A 160 -12.62 0.05 7.50
N HIS A 161 -13.58 0.67 8.19
CA HIS A 161 -13.43 2.04 8.69
C HIS A 161 -12.29 2.15 9.71
N CYS A 162 -12.20 1.21 10.65
CA CYS A 162 -11.10 1.16 11.62
C CYS A 162 -9.74 1.02 10.94
N LEU A 163 -9.61 0.15 9.93
CA LEU A 163 -8.37 0.03 9.16
C LEU A 163 -8.03 1.35 8.46
N ARG A 164 -8.98 1.97 7.76
CA ARG A 164 -8.78 3.26 7.06
C ARG A 164 -8.30 4.34 8.02
N MET A 165 -8.94 4.51 9.17
CA MET A 165 -8.53 5.49 10.18
C MET A 165 -7.09 5.26 10.67
N ARG A 166 -6.71 3.99 10.88
CA ARG A 166 -5.35 3.61 11.29
C ARG A 166 -4.34 3.92 10.19
N VAL A 167 -4.66 3.58 8.94
CA VAL A 167 -3.83 3.88 7.76
C VAL A 167 -3.65 5.38 7.57
N ASP A 168 -4.73 6.15 7.59
CA ASP A 168 -4.71 7.61 7.39
C ASP A 168 -3.82 8.30 8.43
N THR A 169 -3.95 7.90 9.70
CA THR A 169 -3.11 8.41 10.79
C THR A 169 -1.62 8.13 10.52
N GLN A 170 -1.30 6.92 10.06
CA GLN A 170 0.08 6.51 9.82
C GLN A 170 0.67 7.15 8.56
N VAL A 171 -0.15 7.35 7.53
CA VAL A 171 0.21 8.13 6.35
C VAL A 171 0.60 9.56 6.74
N GLU A 172 -0.20 10.25 7.56
CA GLU A 172 0.09 11.61 8.00
C GLU A 172 1.42 11.69 8.78
N ILE A 173 1.64 10.78 9.72
CA ILE A 173 2.88 10.69 10.49
C ILE A 173 4.08 10.49 9.56
N LEU A 174 3.97 9.56 8.62
CA LEU A 174 5.04 9.14 7.73
C LEU A 174 5.38 10.22 6.70
N GLU A 175 4.40 10.92 6.17
CA GLU A 175 4.60 12.10 5.31
C GLU A 175 5.40 13.18 6.05
N GLY A 176 5.07 13.45 7.32
CA GLY A 176 5.84 14.37 8.15
C GLY A 176 7.28 13.92 8.38
N ILE A 177 7.53 12.61 8.58
CA ILE A 177 8.88 12.05 8.72
C ILE A 177 9.67 12.24 7.42
N ILE A 178 9.09 11.85 6.27
CA ILE A 178 9.72 11.94 4.95
C ILE A 178 10.06 13.38 4.61
N ALA A 179 9.16 14.33 4.85
CA ALA A 179 9.41 15.75 4.61
C ALA A 179 10.63 16.26 5.40
N ARG A 180 10.74 15.89 6.68
CA ARG A 180 11.90 16.25 7.53
C ARG A 180 13.20 15.62 7.03
N MET A 181 13.15 14.37 6.58
CA MET A 181 14.33 13.68 6.03
C MET A 181 14.82 14.37 4.75
N LYS A 182 13.92 14.68 3.81
CA LYS A 182 14.25 15.41 2.57
C LYS A 182 14.83 16.80 2.84
N ALA A 183 14.25 17.56 3.77
CA ALA A 183 14.78 18.86 4.16
C ALA A 183 16.22 18.75 4.71
N ARG A 184 16.51 17.72 5.52
CA ARG A 184 17.85 17.49 6.06
C ARG A 184 18.87 17.16 4.99
N GLU A 185 18.51 16.35 4.00
CA GLU A 185 19.38 16.04 2.85
C GLU A 185 19.69 17.29 2.03
N SER A 186 18.70 18.18 1.83
CA SER A 186 18.93 19.45 1.11
C SER A 186 19.84 20.43 1.86
N HIS A 187 19.86 20.41 3.19
CA HIS A 187 20.73 21.28 3.99
C HIS A 187 22.18 20.77 4.07
N HIS A 188 22.43 19.46 3.95
CA HIS A 188 23.79 18.94 3.88
C HIS A 188 24.48 19.21 2.53
N GLY A 189 23.73 19.27 1.43
CA GLY A 189 24.28 19.61 0.11
C GLY A 189 24.68 21.08 -0.07
N GLN A 190 24.39 21.98 0.88
CA GLN A 190 24.77 23.40 0.83
C GLN A 190 26.06 23.72 1.60
N ASN A 191 26.58 22.82 2.44
CA ASN A 191 27.76 23.09 3.26
C ASN A 191 29.08 22.62 2.62
N ASP A 192 29.05 21.78 1.58
CA ASP A 192 30.27 21.29 0.92
C ASP A 192 30.84 22.28 -0.12
N ASP A 193 30.10 23.34 -0.48
CA ASP A 193 30.54 24.36 -1.45
C ASP A 193 31.26 25.58 -0.80
N PHE A 194 31.41 25.63 0.53
CA PHE A 194 32.01 26.79 1.22
C PHE A 194 33.46 26.59 1.71
N GLU A 195 34.08 25.43 1.48
CA GLU A 195 35.46 25.13 1.90
C GLU A 195 36.44 24.90 0.74
N MET A 196 36.26 25.56 -0.42
CA MET A 196 37.32 25.64 -1.44
C MET A 196 37.43 27.08 -1.97
N GLY A 197 38.00 27.97 -1.15
CA GLY A 197 38.23 29.34 -1.60
C GLY A 197 38.91 30.21 -0.55
N ASN A 198 40.11 29.82 -0.10
CA ASN A 198 41.13 30.76 0.41
C ASN A 198 42.47 30.03 0.53
N ARG A 199 43.10 29.81 -0.62
CA ARG A 199 44.53 29.55 -0.71
C ARG A 199 45.04 30.17 -2.00
N GLU A 200 45.11 31.50 -2.01
CA GLU A 200 45.99 32.20 -2.94
C GLU A 200 47.35 32.34 -2.26
N GLU A 201 48.33 31.70 -2.88
CA GLU A 201 49.76 31.85 -2.66
C GLU A 201 50.22 33.27 -3.01
N ASN A 202 51.19 33.74 -2.24
CA ASN A 202 52.36 34.53 -2.63
C ASN A 202 52.23 35.52 -3.79
N ASP A 203 52.49 36.80 -3.48
CA ASP A 203 53.32 37.62 -4.34
C ASP A 203 54.45 38.26 -3.52
N GLU A 204 55.67 38.03 -3.99
CA GLU A 204 56.90 38.72 -3.62
C GLU A 204 56.79 40.22 -3.96
N ILE A 205 57.29 41.09 -3.07
CA ILE A 205 58.36 42.10 -3.24
C ILE A 205 58.73 42.66 -1.86
#